data_AF-A0A376U9A3-F1
#
_entry.id   AF-A0A376U9A3-F1
#
_cell.length_a   1.000
_cell.length_b   1.000
_cell.length_c   1.000
_cell.angle_alpha   90.00
_cell.angle_beta   90.00
_cell.angle_gamma   90.00
#
_symmetry.space_group_name_H-M   'P 1'
#
loop_
_entity.id
_entity.type
_entity.pdbx_description
1 polymer ?
#
loop_
_entity_poly.entity_id
_entity_poly.type
_entity_poly.pdbx_seq_one_letter_code
_entity_poly.pdbx_strand_id
1 'polypeptide(L)'
;MFRRLLIATVVGILAAFAVAGFRHAMLLLEWLFLNNDSGSLVNAATNLSPWRQLLTPALGGLAAGLLLMGWQKFTQQRPHAPTDYMEALQTDGQFDYAASLVKSLASLLVVTSGSAIGREGAMILLAALAASCFAQRFTPRQEWKLWIACGAAAGMAAAYRAPLAGSLFIAEVLFGTMMLASLGPVIISAVVALLVSNLINHSDALLYNVQLSVTVQARDYALIISTGVLAGLCGPLLLTLMNACHRGFVSLKLAPPWQLALGGLIVGLLSLFTPAVWGNGYSTVQSFLTAHHC
;
A
#
# COMPACT_ATOMS: atom_id res chain seq x y z
N MET A 1 22.63 22.42 1.04
CA MET A 1 22.41 20.99 1.31
C MET A 1 21.86 20.72 2.71
N PHE A 2 22.47 21.20 3.79
CA PHE A 2 22.06 20.89 5.18
C PHE A 2 20.57 21.10 5.49
N ARG A 3 19.98 22.24 5.07
CA ARG A 3 18.53 22.51 5.20
C ARG A 3 17.66 21.39 4.62
N ARG A 4 18.04 20.86 3.44
CA ARG A 4 17.25 19.80 2.78
C ARG A 4 17.30 18.48 3.54
N LEU A 5 18.43 18.19 4.19
CA LEU A 5 18.57 16.97 5.00
C LEU A 5 17.71 17.06 6.27
N LEU A 6 17.70 18.22 6.94
CA LEU A 6 16.83 18.43 8.11
C LEU A 6 15.34 18.28 7.76
N ILE A 7 14.90 18.89 6.66
CA ILE A 7 13.52 18.77 6.18
C ILE A 7 13.21 17.32 5.83
N ALA A 8 14.12 16.59 5.18
CA ALA A 8 13.96 15.17 4.88
C ALA A 8 13.77 14.31 6.13
N THR A 9 14.52 14.59 7.20
CA THR A 9 14.38 13.91 8.50
C THR A 9 13.00 14.16 9.08
N VAL A 10 12.53 15.42 9.11
CA VAL A 10 11.19 15.75 9.63
C VAL A 10 10.10 15.06 8.80
N VAL A 11 10.21 15.09 7.47
CA VAL A 11 9.29 14.40 6.56
C VAL A 11 9.29 12.89 6.82
N GLY A 12 10.44 12.28 7.06
CA GLY A 12 10.56 10.85 7.38
C GLY A 12 9.88 10.47 8.69
N ILE A 13 10.03 11.31 9.72
CA ILE A 13 9.35 11.14 11.01
C ILE A 13 7.82 11.24 10.82
N LEU A 14 7.34 12.28 10.14
CA LEU A 14 5.90 12.48 9.88
C LEU A 14 5.30 11.31 9.08
N ALA A 15 6.01 10.85 8.05
CA ALA A 15 5.62 9.69 7.26
C ALA A 15 5.51 8.43 8.11
N ALA A 16 6.49 8.16 8.98
CA ALA A 16 6.45 6.99 9.87
C ALA A 16 5.24 7.04 10.83
N PHE A 17 4.92 8.21 11.39
CA PHE A 17 3.73 8.37 12.21
C PHE A 17 2.43 8.18 11.42
N ALA A 18 2.36 8.68 10.18
CA ALA A 18 1.20 8.47 9.31
C ALA A 18 0.99 6.98 8.99
N VAL A 19 2.07 6.26 8.64
CA VAL A 19 2.03 4.80 8.39
C VAL A 19 1.67 4.03 9.66
N ALA A 20 2.28 4.37 10.80
CA ALA A 20 1.96 3.73 12.08
C ALA A 20 0.50 3.95 12.48
N GLY A 21 -0.02 5.18 12.34
CA GLY A 21 -1.41 5.51 12.61
C GLY A 21 -2.38 4.67 11.77
N PHE A 22 -2.12 4.54 10.47
CA PHE A 22 -2.92 3.68 9.59
C PHE A 22 -2.85 2.21 10.00
N ARG A 23 -1.64 1.69 10.31
CA ARG A 23 -1.45 0.31 10.74
C ARG A 23 -2.17 0.01 12.07
N HIS A 24 -2.10 0.91 13.05
CA HIS A 24 -2.80 0.73 14.32
C HIS A 24 -4.32 0.81 14.15
N ALA A 25 -4.82 1.74 13.33
CA ALA A 25 -6.25 1.81 13.00
C ALA A 25 -6.73 0.53 12.31
N MET A 26 -5.92 -0.02 11.42
CA MET A 26 -6.20 -1.29 10.75
C MET A 26 -6.28 -2.45 11.75
N LEU A 27 -5.28 -2.62 12.62
CA LEU A 27 -5.27 -3.67 13.63
C LEU A 27 -6.45 -3.56 14.60
N LEU A 28 -6.81 -2.33 14.99
CA LEU A 28 -7.96 -2.07 15.86
C LEU A 28 -9.27 -2.47 15.18
N LEU A 29 -9.43 -2.17 13.89
CA LEU A 29 -10.61 -2.55 13.11
C LEU A 29 -10.66 -4.06 12.85
N GLU A 30 -9.53 -4.71 12.56
CA GLU A 30 -9.45 -6.16 12.44
C GLU A 30 -9.83 -6.85 13.75
N TRP A 31 -9.36 -6.34 14.89
CA TRP A 31 -9.75 -6.83 16.20
C TRP A 31 -11.25 -6.63 16.44
N LEU A 32 -11.78 -5.44 16.17
CA LEU A 32 -13.20 -5.12 16.39
C LEU A 32 -14.15 -5.93 15.50
N PHE A 33 -13.80 -6.13 14.22
CA PHE A 33 -14.69 -6.77 13.24
C PHE A 33 -14.51 -8.27 13.12
N LEU A 34 -13.29 -8.78 13.30
CA LEU A 34 -12.96 -10.19 13.08
C LEU A 34 -12.59 -10.93 14.37
N ASN A 35 -12.54 -10.23 15.52
CA ASN A 35 -12.09 -10.76 16.81
C ASN A 35 -10.72 -11.46 16.69
N ASN A 36 -9.84 -10.87 15.88
CA ASN A 36 -8.56 -11.47 15.51
C ASN A 36 -7.42 -10.90 16.36
N ASP A 37 -6.88 -11.73 17.25
CA ASP A 37 -5.70 -11.37 18.06
C ASP A 37 -4.37 -11.68 17.34
N SER A 38 -4.42 -12.46 16.24
CA SER A 38 -3.20 -13.00 15.60
C SER A 38 -2.55 -12.08 14.56
N GLY A 39 -3.25 -11.02 14.10
CA GLY A 39 -2.77 -10.11 13.06
C GLY A 39 -2.66 -10.72 11.65
N SER A 40 -3.10 -11.97 11.46
CA SER A 40 -3.19 -12.64 10.15
C SER A 40 -4.64 -12.70 9.69
N LEU A 41 -4.94 -12.06 8.56
CA LEU A 41 -6.28 -12.10 7.94
C LEU A 41 -6.65 -13.51 7.47
N VAL A 42 -5.68 -14.34 7.09
CA VAL A 42 -5.92 -15.75 6.72
C VAL A 42 -6.36 -16.56 7.94
N ASN A 43 -5.74 -16.33 9.11
CA ASN A 43 -6.17 -16.98 10.35
C ASN A 43 -7.54 -16.47 10.82
N ALA A 44 -7.85 -15.19 10.60
CA ALA A 44 -9.20 -14.67 10.86
C ALA A 44 -10.23 -15.39 9.99
N ALA A 45 -9.94 -15.58 8.69
CA ALA A 45 -10.82 -16.27 7.75
C ALA A 45 -11.16 -17.69 8.23
N THR A 46 -10.16 -18.45 8.67
CA THR A 46 -10.33 -19.85 9.10
C THR A 46 -11.07 -20.01 10.42
N ASN A 47 -11.04 -19.00 11.30
CA ASN A 47 -11.71 -19.03 12.59
C ASN A 47 -13.14 -18.46 12.55
N LEU A 48 -13.52 -17.81 11.45
CA LEU A 48 -14.86 -17.26 11.26
C LEU A 48 -15.83 -18.33 10.75
N SER A 49 -17.12 -18.16 11.04
CA SER A 49 -18.14 -18.99 10.44
C SER A 49 -18.17 -18.77 8.91
N PRO A 50 -18.44 -19.80 8.09
CA PRO A 50 -18.41 -19.69 6.63
C PRO A 50 -19.28 -18.56 6.06
N TRP A 51 -20.43 -18.29 6.67
CA TRP A 51 -21.31 -17.19 6.26
C TRP A 51 -20.71 -15.80 6.58
N ARG A 52 -19.97 -15.65 7.68
CA ARG A 52 -19.27 -14.39 8.01
C ARG A 52 -18.10 -14.20 7.04
N GLN A 53 -17.32 -15.24 6.82
CA GLN A 53 -16.22 -15.24 5.84
C GLN A 53 -16.70 -14.87 4.42
N LEU A 54 -17.91 -15.27 4.04
CA LEU A 54 -18.49 -14.87 2.77
C LEU A 54 -18.92 -13.40 2.74
N LEU A 55 -19.59 -12.92 3.79
CA LEU A 55 -20.25 -11.61 3.79
C LEU A 55 -19.35 -10.44 4.21
N THR A 56 -18.32 -10.67 5.03
CA THR A 56 -17.48 -9.58 5.55
C THR A 56 -16.83 -8.77 4.43
N PRO A 57 -16.21 -9.36 3.38
CA PRO A 57 -15.58 -8.54 2.33
C PRO A 57 -16.60 -7.80 1.48
N ALA A 58 -17.80 -8.38 1.28
CA ALA A 58 -18.90 -7.72 0.58
C ALA A 58 -19.41 -6.48 1.34
N LEU A 59 -19.58 -6.60 2.67
CA LEU A 59 -19.98 -5.48 3.53
C LEU A 59 -18.91 -4.39 3.61
N GLY A 60 -17.62 -4.76 3.68
CA GLY A 60 -16.52 -3.79 3.64
C GLY A 60 -16.46 -3.03 2.31
N GLY A 61 -16.62 -3.74 1.18
CA GLY A 61 -16.74 -3.13 -0.14
C GLY A 61 -17.92 -2.18 -0.26
N LEU A 62 -19.09 -2.58 0.25
CA LEU A 62 -20.29 -1.74 0.27
C LEU A 62 -20.09 -0.47 1.10
N ALA A 63 -19.55 -0.59 2.32
CA ALA A 63 -19.28 0.53 3.21
C ALA A 63 -18.28 1.52 2.59
N ALA A 64 -17.20 1.01 2.01
CA ALA A 64 -16.20 1.83 1.33
C ALA A 64 -16.77 2.54 0.09
N GLY A 65 -17.59 1.86 -0.69
CA GLY A 65 -18.23 2.48 -1.85
C GLY A 65 -19.31 3.51 -1.48
N LEU A 66 -20.06 3.30 -0.39
CA LEU A 66 -20.97 4.31 0.15
C LEU A 66 -20.21 5.54 0.63
N LEU A 67 -19.07 5.36 1.31
CA LEU A 67 -18.20 6.46 1.75
C LEU A 67 -17.70 7.27 0.55
N LEU A 68 -17.17 6.60 -0.47
CA LEU A 68 -16.68 7.24 -1.70
C LEU A 68 -17.81 7.95 -2.45
N MET A 69 -18.96 7.30 -2.64
CA MET A 69 -20.10 7.89 -3.34
C MET A 69 -20.67 9.10 -2.58
N GLY A 70 -20.77 9.01 -1.24
CA GLY A 70 -21.23 10.10 -0.39
C GLY A 70 -20.32 11.30 -0.48
N TRP A 71 -19.00 11.07 -0.42
CA TRP A 71 -18.00 12.14 -0.57
C TRP A 71 -18.02 12.78 -1.96
N GLN A 72 -18.12 11.96 -3.01
CA GLN A 72 -18.22 12.43 -4.40
C GLN A 72 -19.47 13.30 -4.59
N LYS A 73 -20.64 12.88 -4.08
CA LYS A 73 -21.87 13.68 -4.14
C LYS A 73 -21.73 15.02 -3.41
N PHE A 74 -21.08 15.03 -2.26
CA PHE A 74 -20.83 16.24 -1.48
C PHE A 74 -19.84 17.22 -2.17
N THR A 75 -18.96 16.68 -3.01
CA THR A 75 -17.81 17.40 -3.58
C THR A 75 -17.92 17.62 -5.09
N GLN A 76 -19.07 17.34 -5.72
CA GLN A 76 -19.26 17.40 -7.19
C GLN A 76 -18.86 18.72 -7.84
N GLN A 77 -18.87 19.83 -7.10
CA GLN A 77 -18.57 21.17 -7.61
C GLN A 77 -17.10 21.59 -7.42
N ARG A 78 -16.24 20.76 -6.83
CA ARG A 78 -14.83 21.12 -6.64
C ARG A 78 -13.97 20.70 -7.83
N PRO A 79 -12.96 21.50 -8.21
CA PRO A 79 -11.94 21.08 -9.17
C PRO A 79 -11.30 19.78 -8.69
N HIS A 80 -11.16 18.80 -9.59
CA HIS A 80 -10.54 17.52 -9.26
C HIS A 80 -9.04 17.71 -9.14
N ALA A 81 -8.54 17.95 -7.93
CA ALA A 81 -7.12 17.90 -7.64
C ALA A 81 -6.67 16.43 -7.51
N PRO A 82 -5.38 16.13 -7.74
CA PRO A 82 -4.85 14.78 -7.66
C PRO A 82 -5.18 14.10 -6.34
N THR A 83 -5.67 12.85 -6.42
CA THR A 83 -5.99 12.02 -5.25
C THR A 83 -4.99 10.88 -5.05
N ASP A 84 -4.02 10.77 -5.95
CA ASP A 84 -2.92 9.83 -5.90
C ASP A 84 -1.58 10.56 -5.85
N TYR A 85 -0.60 9.96 -5.18
CA TYR A 85 0.72 10.56 -5.05
C TYR A 85 1.40 10.65 -6.41
N MET A 86 1.23 9.66 -7.29
CA MET A 86 1.80 9.70 -8.64
C MET A 86 1.26 10.87 -9.46
N GLU A 87 -0.04 11.13 -9.39
CA GLU A 87 -0.70 12.22 -10.11
C GLU A 87 -0.33 13.60 -9.51
N ALA A 88 -0.23 13.70 -8.18
CA ALA A 88 0.19 14.90 -7.49
C ALA A 88 1.62 15.32 -7.88
N LEU A 89 2.48 14.33 -8.15
CA LEU A 89 3.86 14.53 -8.56
C LEU A 89 4.00 14.96 -10.03
N GLN A 90 3.09 14.49 -10.90
CA GLN A 90 2.98 14.95 -12.29
C GLN A 90 2.43 16.38 -12.39
N THR A 91 1.61 16.82 -11.43
CA THR A 91 0.99 18.16 -11.37
C THR A 91 1.83 19.14 -10.53
N ASP A 92 1.25 20.11 -9.81
CA ASP A 92 1.93 21.15 -9.03
C ASP A 92 2.34 20.72 -7.61
N GLY A 93 2.25 19.43 -7.27
CA GLY A 93 2.49 18.94 -5.91
C GLY A 93 1.38 19.31 -4.92
N GLN A 94 0.15 19.47 -5.41
CA GLN A 94 -1.04 19.70 -4.58
C GLN A 94 -1.88 18.45 -4.53
N PHE A 95 -2.46 18.19 -3.35
CA PHE A 95 -3.42 17.12 -3.12
C PHE A 95 -4.78 17.70 -2.78
N ASP A 96 -5.85 17.02 -3.19
CA ASP A 96 -7.09 17.11 -2.43
C ASP A 96 -6.93 16.29 -1.15
N TYR A 97 -6.55 16.97 -0.06
CA TYR A 97 -6.34 16.33 1.24
C TYR A 97 -7.58 15.55 1.70
N ALA A 98 -8.76 16.12 1.51
CA ALA A 98 -9.98 15.53 2.02
C ALA A 98 -10.37 14.31 1.19
N ALA A 99 -10.32 14.39 -0.14
CA ALA A 99 -10.58 13.25 -1.01
C ALA A 99 -9.55 12.12 -0.81
N SER A 100 -8.28 12.45 -0.60
CA SER A 100 -7.21 11.47 -0.38
C SER A 100 -7.33 10.78 0.99
N LEU A 101 -7.77 11.50 2.03
CA LEU A 101 -8.13 10.91 3.33
C LEU A 101 -9.33 9.98 3.22
N VAL A 102 -10.38 10.38 2.48
CA VAL A 102 -11.55 9.52 2.24
C VAL A 102 -11.15 8.25 1.48
N LYS A 103 -10.29 8.36 0.46
CA LYS A 103 -9.74 7.20 -0.27
C LYS A 103 -8.96 6.26 0.65
N SER A 104 -8.18 6.82 1.57
CA SER A 104 -7.42 6.05 2.57
C SER A 104 -8.35 5.35 3.56
N LEU A 105 -9.41 6.02 4.05
CA LEU A 105 -10.43 5.39 4.89
C LEU A 105 -11.21 4.29 4.16
N ALA A 106 -11.58 4.52 2.90
CA ALA A 106 -12.24 3.52 2.08
C ALA A 106 -11.35 2.27 1.92
N SER A 107 -10.06 2.46 1.64
CA SER A 107 -9.08 1.37 1.60
C SER A 107 -8.97 0.66 2.95
N LEU A 108 -8.96 1.39 4.06
CA LEU A 108 -8.91 0.82 5.40
C LEU A 108 -10.09 -0.14 5.65
N LEU A 109 -11.32 0.29 5.33
CA LEU A 109 -12.53 -0.52 5.48
C LEU A 109 -12.50 -1.79 4.62
N VAL A 110 -12.02 -1.69 3.37
CA VAL A 110 -11.94 -2.83 2.46
C VAL A 110 -10.91 -3.83 2.93
N VAL A 111 -9.73 -3.36 3.35
CA VAL A 111 -8.64 -4.24 3.80
C VAL A 111 -9.02 -4.94 5.11
N THR A 112 -9.60 -4.22 6.09
CA THR A 112 -9.97 -4.81 7.39
C THR A 112 -11.13 -5.80 7.26
N SER A 113 -11.90 -5.73 6.18
CA SER A 113 -12.98 -6.68 5.89
C SER A 113 -12.53 -8.03 5.28
N GLY A 114 -11.23 -8.18 5.01
CA GLY A 114 -10.63 -9.41 4.45
C GLY A 114 -10.51 -9.43 2.93
N SER A 115 -10.78 -8.32 2.24
CA SER A 115 -10.65 -8.24 0.78
C SER A 115 -9.19 -8.36 0.31
N ALA A 116 -8.99 -8.85 -0.90
CA ALA A 116 -7.67 -9.09 -1.51
C ALA A 116 -7.07 -7.79 -2.11
N ILE A 117 -6.81 -6.79 -1.26
CA ILE A 117 -6.22 -5.50 -1.65
C ILE A 117 -5.02 -5.18 -0.77
N GLY A 118 -3.95 -4.66 -1.39
CA GLY A 118 -2.78 -4.17 -0.68
C GLY A 118 -3.11 -2.98 0.24
N ARG A 119 -2.58 -3.00 1.46
CA ARG A 119 -2.69 -1.92 2.45
C ARG A 119 -1.65 -0.81 2.21
N GLU A 120 -0.67 -1.10 1.37
CA GLU A 120 0.57 -0.35 1.22
C GLU A 120 0.38 0.93 0.41
N GLY A 121 -0.47 0.89 -0.61
CA GLY A 121 -0.81 2.10 -1.39
C GLY A 121 -1.43 3.20 -0.53
N ALA A 122 -2.35 2.84 0.39
CA ALA A 122 -2.97 3.81 1.30
C ALA A 122 -1.97 4.39 2.32
N MET A 123 -1.06 3.56 2.86
CA MET A 123 -0.01 4.02 3.78
C MET A 123 0.96 4.97 3.08
N ILE A 124 1.38 4.66 1.85
CA ILE A 124 2.25 5.52 1.04
C ILE A 124 1.55 6.84 0.71
N LEU A 125 0.26 6.80 0.35
CA LEU A 125 -0.53 8.00 0.09
C LEU A 125 -0.63 8.89 1.33
N LEU A 126 -0.94 8.33 2.51
CA LEU A 126 -1.01 9.10 3.76
C LEU A 126 0.34 9.72 4.14
N ALA A 127 1.43 8.99 3.95
CA ALA A 127 2.78 9.52 4.16
C ALA A 127 3.09 10.68 3.20
N ALA A 128 2.73 10.55 1.91
CA ALA A 128 2.87 11.60 0.91
C ALA A 128 2.00 12.84 1.22
N LEU A 129 0.78 12.64 1.74
CA LEU A 129 -0.09 13.73 2.20
C LEU A 129 0.49 14.47 3.40
N ALA A 130 1.00 13.75 4.39
CA ALA A 130 1.64 14.34 5.56
C ALA A 130 2.86 15.18 5.15
N ALA A 131 3.66 14.66 4.22
CA ALA A 131 4.80 15.37 3.64
C ALA A 131 4.36 16.61 2.84
N SER A 132 3.30 16.52 2.05
CA SER A 132 2.75 17.65 1.30
C SER A 132 2.25 18.76 2.23
N CYS A 133 1.48 18.42 3.27
CA CYS A 133 0.97 19.38 4.26
C CYS A 133 2.12 20.15 4.93
N PHE A 134 3.17 19.42 5.33
CA PHE A 134 4.39 20.04 5.87
C PHE A 134 5.10 20.92 4.83
N ALA A 135 5.29 20.43 3.61
CA ALA A 135 5.97 21.15 2.55
C ALA A 135 5.24 22.46 2.18
N GLN A 136 3.91 22.45 2.09
CA GLN A 136 3.12 23.63 1.75
C GLN A 136 3.24 24.74 2.80
N ARG A 137 3.46 24.37 4.08
CA ARG A 137 3.57 25.33 5.17
C ARG A 137 5.00 25.87 5.37
N PHE A 138 6.02 25.05 5.13
CA PHE A 138 7.41 25.36 5.53
C PHE A 138 8.41 25.46 4.38
N THR A 139 8.00 25.18 3.13
CA THR A 139 8.92 25.12 1.98
C THR A 139 8.35 25.83 0.73
N PRO A 140 9.22 26.35 -0.16
CA PRO A 140 8.77 27.00 -1.38
C PRO A 140 8.14 26.00 -2.35
N ARG A 141 7.19 26.47 -3.17
CA ARG A 141 6.41 25.64 -4.13
C ARG A 141 7.27 24.78 -5.04
N GLN A 142 8.44 25.28 -5.44
CA GLN A 142 9.39 24.59 -6.31
C GLN A 142 9.91 23.28 -5.71
N GLU A 143 9.93 23.15 -4.39
CA GLU A 143 10.45 21.96 -3.69
C GLU A 143 9.35 20.97 -3.27
N TRP A 144 8.07 21.29 -3.46
CA TRP A 144 6.96 20.44 -3.00
C TRP A 144 7.02 19.02 -3.58
N LYS A 145 7.33 18.89 -4.87
CA LYS A 145 7.50 17.59 -5.53
C LYS A 145 8.58 16.74 -4.86
N LEU A 146 9.69 17.35 -4.48
CA LEU A 146 10.79 16.66 -3.78
C LEU A 146 10.32 16.16 -2.42
N TRP A 147 9.60 16.97 -1.65
CA TRP A 147 9.14 16.57 -0.32
C TRP A 147 8.03 15.52 -0.36
N ILE A 148 7.15 15.58 -1.35
CA ILE A 148 6.15 14.54 -1.60
C ILE A 148 6.83 13.22 -2.00
N ALA A 149 7.87 13.27 -2.84
CA ALA A 149 8.69 12.10 -3.16
C ALA A 149 9.38 11.53 -1.92
N CYS A 150 10.00 12.38 -1.09
CA CYS A 150 10.57 11.96 0.20
C CYS A 150 9.51 11.27 1.08
N GLY A 151 8.30 11.84 1.18
CA GLY A 151 7.18 11.26 1.93
C GLY A 151 6.72 9.92 1.38
N ALA A 152 6.61 9.77 0.06
CA ALA A 152 6.23 8.51 -0.58
C ALA A 152 7.31 7.42 -0.36
N ALA A 153 8.59 7.77 -0.51
CA ALA A 153 9.70 6.84 -0.24
C ALA A 153 9.76 6.44 1.23
N ALA A 154 9.54 7.40 2.15
CA ALA A 154 9.42 7.16 3.58
C ALA A 154 8.25 6.26 3.93
N GLY A 155 7.08 6.48 3.33
CA GLY A 155 5.92 5.60 3.47
C GLY A 155 6.19 4.18 2.99
N MET A 156 6.86 4.03 1.85
CA MET A 156 7.25 2.73 1.31
C MET A 156 8.27 2.02 2.22
N ALA A 157 9.25 2.75 2.73
CA ALA A 157 10.25 2.23 3.67
C ALA A 157 9.61 1.78 5.00
N ALA A 158 8.68 2.56 5.54
CA ALA A 158 7.93 2.24 6.76
C ALA A 158 7.00 1.03 6.55
N ALA A 159 6.36 0.92 5.39
CA ALA A 159 5.44 -0.16 5.05
C ALA A 159 6.16 -1.50 4.83
N TYR A 160 7.23 -1.50 4.04
CA TYR A 160 7.93 -2.72 3.59
C TYR A 160 9.21 -3.04 4.36
N ARG A 161 9.61 -2.20 5.31
CA ARG A 161 10.92 -2.26 5.98
C ARG A 161 12.11 -2.23 4.99
N ALA A 162 11.95 -1.54 3.86
CA ALA A 162 12.90 -1.57 2.73
C ALA A 162 13.26 -0.15 2.23
N PRO A 163 14.15 0.58 2.93
CA PRO A 163 14.43 1.99 2.63
C PRO A 163 15.14 2.21 1.30
N LEU A 164 16.08 1.32 0.93
CA LEU A 164 16.80 1.41 -0.34
C LEU A 164 15.88 1.10 -1.52
N ALA A 165 15.12 0.00 -1.44
CA ALA A 165 14.16 -0.35 -2.48
C ALA A 165 13.11 0.75 -2.67
N GLY A 166 12.55 1.28 -1.58
CA GLY A 166 11.53 2.33 -1.64
C GLY A 166 12.04 3.66 -2.19
N SER A 167 13.25 4.08 -1.78
CA SER A 167 13.87 5.30 -2.32
C SER A 167 14.25 5.18 -3.79
N LEU A 168 14.78 4.03 -4.23
CA LEU A 168 15.10 3.79 -5.63
C LEU A 168 13.84 3.70 -6.51
N PHE A 169 12.82 2.99 -6.06
CA PHE A 169 11.55 2.89 -6.78
C PHE A 169 10.93 4.28 -6.99
N ILE A 170 10.83 5.07 -5.93
CA ILE A 170 10.32 6.43 -6.02
C ILE A 170 11.22 7.30 -6.89
N ALA A 171 12.55 7.18 -6.78
CA ALA A 171 13.47 7.95 -7.61
C ALA A 171 13.32 7.63 -9.11
N GLU A 172 13.20 6.36 -9.47
CA GLU A 172 13.01 5.90 -10.85
C GLU A 172 11.66 6.34 -11.42
N VAL A 173 10.57 6.13 -10.69
CA VAL A 173 9.21 6.47 -11.14
C VAL A 173 9.01 7.99 -11.26
N LEU A 174 9.64 8.80 -10.41
CA LEU A 174 9.51 10.26 -10.44
C LEU A 174 10.48 10.98 -11.37
N PHE A 175 11.78 10.68 -11.21
CA PHE A 175 12.85 11.47 -11.80
C PHE A 175 13.42 10.80 -13.06
N GLY A 176 12.95 9.60 -13.40
CA GLY A 176 13.48 8.81 -14.51
C GLY A 176 14.99 8.64 -14.38
N THR A 177 15.73 8.97 -15.43
CA THR A 177 17.20 8.86 -15.46
C THR A 177 17.93 10.04 -14.80
N MET A 178 17.23 11.08 -14.33
CA MET A 178 17.82 12.38 -13.99
C MET A 178 17.41 12.89 -12.60
N MET A 179 18.16 12.50 -11.57
CA MET A 179 18.95 13.41 -10.71
C MET A 179 19.46 12.65 -9.47
N LEU A 180 20.70 12.13 -9.54
CA LEU A 180 21.44 11.67 -8.36
C LEU A 180 21.46 12.71 -7.22
N ALA A 181 21.41 14.00 -7.56
CA ALA A 181 21.45 15.11 -6.62
C ALA A 181 20.23 15.17 -5.66
N SER A 182 19.08 14.62 -6.08
CA SER A 182 17.85 14.59 -5.27
C SER A 182 17.69 13.30 -4.47
N LEU A 183 18.54 12.31 -4.72
CA LEU A 183 18.47 10.99 -4.13
C LEU A 183 18.87 11.00 -2.64
N GLY A 184 19.81 11.86 -2.24
CA GLY A 184 20.27 12.00 -0.86
C GLY A 184 19.14 12.28 0.16
N PRO A 185 18.35 13.36 0.00
CA PRO A 185 17.19 13.63 0.85
C PRO A 185 16.16 12.49 0.87
N VAL A 186 15.91 11.84 -0.27
CA VAL A 186 14.93 10.75 -0.38
C VAL A 186 15.38 9.52 0.42
N ILE A 187 16.65 9.10 0.29
CA ILE A 187 17.21 8.02 1.11
C ILE A 187 17.12 8.36 2.59
N ILE A 188 17.53 9.57 2.99
CA ILE A 188 17.53 9.96 4.41
C ILE A 188 16.11 9.90 4.97
N SER A 189 15.13 10.43 4.24
CA SER A 189 13.73 10.37 4.66
C SER A 189 13.25 8.92 4.82
N ALA A 190 13.61 8.04 3.88
CA ALA A 190 13.29 6.62 3.91
C ALA A 190 13.94 5.87 5.10
N VAL A 191 15.22 6.11 5.36
CA VAL A 191 15.95 5.50 6.48
C VAL A 191 15.40 5.99 7.82
N VAL A 192 15.16 7.29 7.95
CA VAL A 192 14.55 7.86 9.18
C VAL A 192 13.18 7.25 9.43
N ALA A 193 12.36 7.11 8.38
CA ALA A 193 11.04 6.50 8.51
C ALA A 193 11.11 5.03 8.96
N LEU A 194 12.08 4.26 8.45
CA LEU A 194 12.35 2.90 8.91
C LEU A 194 12.72 2.89 10.41
N LEU A 195 13.68 3.72 10.82
CA LEU A 195 14.16 3.74 12.21
C LEU A 195 13.04 4.13 13.19
N VAL A 196 12.25 5.15 12.85
CA VAL A 196 11.09 5.55 13.65
C VAL A 196 10.03 4.45 13.67
N SER A 197 9.80 3.77 12.55
CA SER A 197 8.86 2.64 12.51
C SER A 197 9.33 1.46 13.36
N ASN A 198 10.63 1.17 13.41
CA ASN A 198 11.19 0.13 14.28
C ASN A 198 11.02 0.49 15.76
N LEU A 199 11.21 1.77 16.10
CA LEU A 199 11.00 2.28 17.46
C LEU A 199 9.53 2.17 17.88
N ILE A 200 8.59 2.60 17.03
CA ILE A 200 7.15 2.53 17.33
C ILE A 200 6.69 1.07 17.49
N ASN A 201 7.13 0.19 16.60
CA ASN A 201 6.72 -1.22 16.61
C ASN A 201 7.55 -2.09 17.58
N HIS A 202 8.54 -1.52 18.28
CA HIS A 202 9.47 -2.24 19.17
C HIS A 202 10.09 -3.48 18.52
N SER A 203 10.35 -3.42 17.21
CA SER A 203 10.76 -4.57 16.40
C SER A 203 11.49 -4.10 15.15
N ASP A 204 12.67 -4.68 14.92
CA ASP A 204 13.51 -4.58 13.72
C ASP A 204 13.38 -5.80 12.80
N ALA A 205 12.48 -6.74 13.13
CA ALA A 205 12.32 -7.98 12.38
C ALA A 205 12.11 -7.72 10.88
N LEU A 206 12.69 -8.54 10.02
CA LEU A 206 12.40 -8.42 8.59
C LEU A 206 10.93 -8.69 8.32
N LEU A 207 10.40 -8.10 7.25
CA LEU A 207 9.03 -8.39 6.84
C LEU A 207 8.92 -9.90 6.57
N TYR A 208 9.82 -10.50 5.82
CA TYR A 208 9.84 -11.96 5.61
C TYR A 208 11.03 -12.61 6.31
N ASN A 209 10.81 -13.80 6.88
CA ASN A 209 11.90 -14.65 7.32
C ASN A 209 12.30 -15.57 6.16
N VAL A 210 13.53 -15.40 5.68
CA VAL A 210 14.11 -16.16 4.57
C VAL A 210 15.34 -16.89 5.10
N GLN A 211 15.40 -18.20 4.85
CA GLN A 211 16.62 -18.96 5.10
C GLN A 211 17.49 -18.93 3.84
N LEU A 212 18.72 -18.41 3.96
CA LEU A 212 19.67 -18.41 2.85
C LEU A 212 20.30 -19.79 2.67
N SER A 213 20.20 -20.34 1.47
CA SER A 213 21.08 -21.43 1.02
C SER A 213 22.41 -20.82 0.58
N VAL A 214 23.49 -21.16 1.29
CA VAL A 214 24.81 -20.51 1.17
C VAL A 214 25.58 -20.93 -0.09
N THR A 215 25.16 -22.01 -0.77
CA THR A 215 25.83 -22.53 -1.96
C THR A 215 24.96 -22.36 -3.21
N VAL A 216 25.26 -21.35 -4.02
CA VAL A 216 24.59 -21.12 -5.32
C VAL A 216 25.40 -21.82 -6.42
N GLN A 217 24.76 -22.71 -7.17
CA GLN A 217 25.35 -23.41 -8.32
C GLN A 217 24.99 -22.73 -9.64
N ALA A 218 25.69 -23.08 -10.73
CA ALA A 218 25.39 -22.56 -12.07
C ALA A 218 23.93 -22.82 -12.52
N ARG A 219 23.33 -23.93 -12.06
CA ARG A 219 21.92 -24.26 -12.31
C ARG A 219 20.97 -23.25 -11.66
N ASP A 220 21.29 -22.78 -10.46
CA ASP A 220 20.47 -21.80 -9.74
C ASP A 220 20.45 -20.47 -10.48
N TYR A 221 21.58 -20.04 -11.05
CA TYR A 221 21.61 -18.85 -11.91
C TYR A 221 20.72 -18.99 -13.15
N ALA A 222 20.71 -20.17 -13.79
CA ALA A 222 19.81 -20.42 -14.91
C ALA A 222 18.33 -20.34 -14.48
N LEU A 223 17.99 -20.90 -13.32
CA LEU A 223 16.64 -20.84 -12.73
C LEU A 223 16.25 -19.39 -12.34
N ILE A 224 17.17 -18.62 -11.79
CA ILE A 224 16.95 -17.20 -11.44
C ILE A 224 16.64 -16.40 -12.71
N ILE A 225 17.45 -16.57 -13.76
CA ILE A 225 17.24 -15.88 -15.04
C ILE A 225 15.91 -16.31 -15.67
N SER A 226 15.62 -17.61 -15.72
CA SER A 226 14.36 -18.09 -16.29
C SER A 226 13.16 -17.57 -15.53
N THR A 227 13.23 -17.53 -14.18
CA THR A 227 12.18 -16.98 -13.33
C THR A 227 12.00 -15.49 -13.58
N GLY A 228 13.09 -14.73 -13.71
CA GLY A 228 13.05 -13.30 -14.06
C GLY A 228 12.39 -13.03 -15.42
N VAL A 229 12.72 -13.82 -16.44
CA VAL A 229 12.10 -13.72 -17.77
C VAL A 229 10.61 -14.08 -17.71
N LEU A 230 10.25 -15.17 -17.05
CA LEU A 230 8.85 -15.57 -16.90
C LEU A 230 8.03 -14.52 -16.14
N ALA A 231 8.56 -14.00 -15.03
CA ALA A 231 7.92 -12.93 -14.27
C ALA A 231 7.76 -11.65 -15.13
N GLY A 232 8.79 -11.28 -15.89
CA GLY A 232 8.74 -10.15 -16.81
C GLY A 232 7.68 -10.29 -17.91
N LEU A 233 7.49 -11.50 -18.45
CA LEU A 233 6.45 -11.79 -19.45
C LEU A 233 5.04 -11.84 -18.84
N CYS A 234 4.91 -12.34 -17.61
CA CYS A 234 3.64 -12.38 -16.89
C CYS A 234 3.15 -10.99 -16.46
N GLY A 235 4.04 -10.00 -16.31
CA GLY A 235 3.69 -8.62 -15.94
C GLY A 235 2.66 -7.98 -16.88
N PRO A 236 2.93 -7.87 -18.19
CA PRO A 236 1.97 -7.36 -19.17
C PRO A 236 0.66 -8.16 -19.19
N LEU A 237 0.75 -9.49 -19.07
CA LEU A 237 -0.44 -10.34 -19.01
C LEU A 237 -1.33 -9.96 -17.82
N LEU A 238 -0.75 -9.83 -16.63
CA LEU A 238 -1.47 -9.40 -15.42
C LEU A 238 -2.14 -8.03 -15.62
N LEU A 239 -1.42 -7.06 -16.20
CA LEU A 239 -1.98 -5.73 -16.48
C LEU A 239 -3.15 -5.79 -17.47
N THR A 240 -3.05 -6.62 -18.52
CA THR A 240 -4.16 -6.80 -19.48
C THR A 240 -5.37 -7.45 -18.84
N LEU A 241 -5.17 -8.43 -17.96
CA LEU A 241 -6.25 -9.09 -17.20
C LEU A 241 -6.92 -8.12 -16.23
N MET A 242 -6.14 -7.32 -15.48
CA MET A 242 -6.69 -6.29 -14.60
C MET A 242 -7.54 -5.28 -15.38
N ASN A 243 -7.07 -4.84 -16.56
CA ASN A 243 -7.82 -3.94 -17.43
C ASN A 243 -9.08 -4.59 -18.03
N ALA A 244 -9.02 -5.89 -18.37
CA ALA A 244 -10.18 -6.65 -18.82
C ALA A 244 -11.24 -6.75 -17.71
N CYS A 245 -10.84 -7.11 -16.49
CA CYS A 245 -11.71 -7.15 -15.32
C CYS A 245 -12.32 -5.77 -15.04
N HIS A 246 -11.52 -4.70 -15.04
CA HIS A 246 -12.00 -3.35 -14.85
C HIS A 246 -13.08 -2.96 -15.88
N ARG A 247 -12.83 -3.20 -17.17
CA ARG A 247 -13.83 -2.98 -18.24
C ARG A 247 -15.09 -3.81 -18.03
N GLY A 248 -14.94 -5.06 -17.59
CA GLY A 248 -16.06 -5.92 -17.21
C GLY A 248 -16.93 -5.29 -16.11
N PHE A 249 -16.32 -4.88 -15.00
CA PHE A 249 -17.03 -4.23 -13.89
C PHE A 249 -17.71 -2.92 -14.29
N VAL A 250 -17.04 -2.09 -15.09
CA VAL A 250 -17.62 -0.83 -15.60
C VAL A 250 -18.79 -1.11 -16.55
N SER A 251 -18.71 -2.15 -17.37
CA SER A 251 -19.79 -2.54 -18.30
C SER A 251 -21.09 -2.96 -17.61
N LEU A 252 -21.02 -3.40 -16.35
CA LEU A 252 -22.19 -3.76 -15.54
C LEU A 252 -23.05 -2.54 -15.18
N LYS A 253 -22.55 -1.30 -15.33
CA LYS A 253 -23.24 -0.03 -15.03
C LYS A 253 -23.83 0.05 -13.61
N LEU A 254 -23.29 -0.73 -12.69
CA LEU A 254 -23.65 -0.68 -11.27
C LEU A 254 -23.11 0.59 -10.62
N ALA A 255 -23.81 1.10 -9.62
CA ALA A 255 -23.28 2.21 -8.82
C ALA A 255 -22.00 1.76 -8.05
N PRO A 256 -21.07 2.69 -7.73
CA PRO A 256 -19.80 2.34 -7.09
C PRO A 256 -19.91 1.46 -5.81
N PRO A 257 -20.89 1.67 -4.91
CA PRO A 257 -21.08 0.79 -3.75
C PRO A 257 -21.36 -0.66 -4.13
N TRP A 258 -22.17 -0.88 -5.16
CA TRP A 258 -22.57 -2.22 -5.60
C TRP A 258 -21.45 -2.93 -6.36
N GLN A 259 -20.65 -2.19 -7.13
CA GLN A 259 -19.46 -2.76 -7.78
C GLN A 259 -18.45 -3.27 -6.75
N LEU A 260 -18.17 -2.47 -5.72
CA LEU A 260 -17.25 -2.87 -4.65
C LEU A 260 -17.81 -4.00 -3.78
N ALA A 261 -19.12 -3.98 -3.48
CA ALA A 261 -19.79 -5.08 -2.79
C ALA A 261 -19.72 -6.39 -3.58
N LEU A 262 -19.93 -6.34 -4.90
CA LEU A 262 -19.81 -7.49 -5.78
C LEU A 262 -18.38 -8.05 -5.82
N GLY A 263 -17.38 -7.17 -5.91
CA GLY A 263 -15.96 -7.56 -5.82
C GLY A 263 -15.65 -8.25 -4.50
N GLY A 264 -16.11 -7.68 -3.38
CA GLY A 264 -15.99 -8.29 -2.05
C GLY A 264 -16.70 -9.64 -1.95
N LEU A 265 -17.90 -9.78 -2.52
CA LEU A 265 -18.64 -11.04 -2.55
C LEU A 265 -17.88 -12.13 -3.32
N ILE A 266 -17.28 -11.79 -4.46
CA ILE A 266 -16.45 -12.73 -5.23
C ILE A 266 -15.24 -13.18 -4.40
N VAL A 267 -14.55 -12.26 -3.72
CA VAL A 267 -13.44 -12.59 -2.82
C VAL A 267 -13.90 -13.49 -1.67
N GLY A 268 -15.05 -13.16 -1.05
CA GLY A 268 -15.67 -13.98 -0.01
C GLY A 268 -15.98 -15.40 -0.49
N LEU A 269 -16.57 -15.56 -1.68
CA LEU A 269 -16.84 -16.87 -2.28
C LEU A 269 -15.56 -17.68 -2.52
N LEU A 270 -14.54 -17.06 -3.11
CA LEU A 270 -13.25 -17.71 -3.35
C LEU A 270 -12.57 -18.13 -2.05
N SER A 271 -12.72 -17.34 -0.99
CA SER A 271 -12.11 -17.65 0.30
C SER A 271 -12.67 -18.90 0.97
N LEU A 272 -13.92 -19.29 0.67
CA LEU A 272 -14.50 -20.55 1.17
C LEU A 272 -13.76 -21.78 0.63
N PHE A 273 -13.21 -21.69 -0.58
CA PHE A 273 -12.39 -22.74 -1.19
C PHE A 273 -10.91 -22.60 -0.82
N THR A 274 -10.41 -21.37 -0.74
CA THR A 274 -9.00 -21.10 -0.48
C THR A 274 -8.87 -19.88 0.45
N PRO A 275 -8.78 -20.10 1.77
CA PRO A 275 -8.67 -19.01 2.75
C PRO A 275 -7.45 -18.10 2.54
N ALA A 276 -6.41 -18.59 1.85
CA ALA A 276 -5.22 -17.83 1.49
C ALA A 276 -5.50 -16.64 0.54
N VAL A 277 -6.69 -16.56 -0.07
CA VAL A 277 -7.12 -15.42 -0.88
C VAL A 277 -7.38 -14.17 -0.03
N TRP A 278 -7.63 -14.32 1.28
CA TRP A 278 -7.87 -13.19 2.16
C TRP A 278 -6.62 -12.38 2.47
N GLY A 279 -6.77 -11.05 2.42
CA GLY A 279 -5.72 -10.10 2.74
C GLY A 279 -4.66 -9.97 1.65
N ASN A 280 -3.42 -9.71 2.06
CA ASN A 280 -2.38 -9.17 1.18
C ASN A 280 -1.38 -10.24 0.68
N GLY A 281 -1.64 -11.52 0.95
CA GLY A 281 -0.77 -12.63 0.55
C GLY A 281 0.53 -12.77 1.36
N TYR A 282 0.75 -11.94 2.38
CA TYR A 282 1.95 -12.00 3.23
C TYR A 282 2.15 -13.39 3.87
N SER A 283 1.11 -13.94 4.49
CA SER A 283 1.14 -15.27 5.09
C SER A 283 1.40 -16.37 4.06
N THR A 284 0.87 -16.22 2.85
CA THR A 284 1.07 -17.15 1.74
C THR A 284 2.51 -17.14 1.24
N VAL A 285 3.11 -15.96 1.09
CA VAL A 285 4.53 -15.86 0.71
C VAL A 285 5.42 -16.42 1.81
N GLN A 286 5.15 -16.05 3.08
CA GLN A 286 5.90 -16.58 4.21
C GLN A 286 5.79 -18.10 4.29
N SER A 287 4.61 -18.68 4.04
CA SER A 287 4.44 -20.14 4.04
C SER A 287 5.28 -20.81 2.95
N PHE A 288 5.36 -20.26 1.73
CA PHE A 288 6.22 -20.82 0.69
C PHE A 288 7.71 -20.71 1.02
N LEU A 289 8.14 -19.62 1.66
CA LEU A 289 9.52 -19.42 2.07
C LEU A 289 9.95 -20.38 3.19
N THR A 290 9.02 -20.82 4.04
CA THR A 290 9.29 -21.75 5.16
C THR A 290 8.88 -23.19 4.88
N ALA A 291 8.08 -23.46 3.84
CA ALA A 291 7.50 -24.78 3.55
C ALA A 291 8.52 -25.87 3.19
N HIS A 292 9.77 -25.52 2.91
CA HIS A 292 10.83 -26.50 2.64
C HIS A 292 11.33 -27.27 3.88
N HIS A 293 10.62 -27.20 5.03
CA HIS A 293 10.98 -27.85 6.29
C HIS A 293 9.86 -28.71 6.93
N CYS A 294 9.00 -29.34 6.13
CA CYS A 294 8.16 -30.46 6.58
C CYS A 294 8.37 -31.68 5.69
#